data_AF-A0A7Y9GJA5-F1
#
_entry.id   AF-A0A7Y9GJA5-F1
#
_cell.length_a   1.000
_cell.length_b   1.000
_cell.length_c   1.000
_cell.angle_alpha   90.00
_cell.angle_beta   90.00
_cell.angle_gamma   90.00
#
_symmetry.space_group_name_H-M   'P 1'
#
loop_
_entity.id
_entity.type
_entity.pdbx_description
1 polymer ?
#
loop_
_entity_poly.entity_id
_entity_poly.type
_entity_poly.pdbx_seq_one_letter_code
_entity_poly.pdbx_strand_id
1 'polypeptide(L)'
;MSDDLLVETLRERDPGAPPAVYDAHAEGLYAYCWSQLRGRDAAQVALRDTFIVAEAHIGKLREPERFGPWLYAIARLECARRMPSEHQVPDVPVTGHDQEDVDQRITVWRAVLALRPLSREILELHVRRQLSVPDLAKVFGVSLRDAQTALDGARGELEAALTVEILANKGACGCPERALLLRERRGDLTDDISRRLVEHARVCAACGALRPRTMSAAQVYGLLPDVLPAPEMRLRVMSCFLDPELVGYRLFVATRVTEFRSDGFPVQTAFGRPGRTSRQGRRWRFGRTRRASKEEGAAKLCAQVGRAFAVLVTVALLSASGVASMYAVGARRESRDERAAPRPTAVPGISQRPGSGRQPHPHASDTLDAIPLATFPPGAQMSSAPPGYRSPIPKARTAPAR
;
A
#
# COMPACT_ATOMS: atom_id res chain seq x y z
N MET A 1 15.17 11.97 14.25
CA MET A 1 16.45 11.30 13.96
C MET A 1 16.81 11.59 12.51
N SER A 2 18.09 11.73 12.17
CA SER A 2 18.51 11.88 10.76
C SER A 2 18.40 10.53 10.03
N ASP A 3 18.26 10.59 8.71
CA ASP A 3 18.20 9.39 7.86
C ASP A 3 19.45 8.52 7.98
N ASP A 4 20.64 9.12 8.12
CA ASP A 4 21.90 8.38 8.28
C ASP A 4 21.88 7.45 9.51
N LEU A 5 21.35 7.95 10.64
CA LEU A 5 21.25 7.18 11.88
C LEU A 5 20.20 6.07 11.77
N LEU A 6 19.10 6.31 11.06
CA LEU A 6 18.09 5.29 10.77
C LEU A 6 18.68 4.16 9.91
N VAL A 7 19.51 4.51 8.92
CA VAL A 7 20.19 3.53 8.07
C VAL A 7 21.22 2.72 8.86
N GLU A 8 21.99 3.36 9.75
CA GLU A 8 22.97 2.70 10.60
C GLU A 8 22.31 1.70 11.56
N THR A 9 21.30 2.14 12.31
CA THR A 9 20.55 1.26 13.25
C THR A 9 19.87 0.08 12.53
N LEU A 10 19.34 0.29 11.32
CA LEU A 10 18.82 -0.80 10.49
C LEU A 10 19.91 -1.80 10.07
N ARG A 11 21.11 -1.32 9.71
CA ARG A 11 22.24 -2.19 9.32
C ARG A 11 22.74 -3.03 10.48
N GLU A 12 22.73 -2.47 11.69
CA GLU A 12 23.09 -3.17 12.93
C GLU A 12 21.98 -4.13 13.41
N ARG A 13 20.79 -4.08 12.78
CA ARG A 13 19.60 -4.85 13.18
C ARG A 13 19.15 -4.52 14.60
N ASP A 14 19.24 -3.25 14.97
CA ASP A 14 18.73 -2.76 16.25
C ASP A 14 17.21 -3.00 16.32
N PRO A 15 16.68 -3.65 17.37
CA PRO A 15 15.23 -3.87 17.53
C PRO A 15 14.40 -2.58 17.59
N GLY A 16 15.01 -1.44 17.94
CA GLY A 16 14.42 -0.11 17.92
C GLY A 16 14.40 0.58 16.55
N ALA A 17 15.09 0.04 15.54
CA ALA A 17 15.15 0.65 14.21
C ALA A 17 13.79 0.66 13.47
N PRO A 18 13.02 -0.44 13.40
CA PRO A 18 11.73 -0.42 12.69
C PRO A 18 10.72 0.58 13.28
N PRO A 19 10.57 0.69 14.63
CA PRO A 19 9.76 1.74 15.24
C PRO A 19 10.19 3.16 14.86
N ALA A 20 11.50 3.45 14.87
CA ALA A 20 12.03 4.78 14.56
C ALA A 20 11.85 5.16 13.09
N VAL A 21 12.05 4.20 12.18
CA VAL A 21 11.82 4.37 10.74
C VAL A 21 10.34 4.62 10.46
N TYR A 22 9.44 3.89 11.13
CA TYR A 22 8.00 4.14 11.04
C TYR A 22 7.66 5.57 11.44
N ASP A 23 8.10 6.02 12.62
CA ASP A 23 7.76 7.35 13.13
C ASP A 23 8.29 8.48 12.23
N ALA A 24 9.42 8.26 11.57
CA ALA A 24 10.02 9.24 10.65
C ALA A 24 9.36 9.27 9.26
N HIS A 25 8.96 8.12 8.70
CA HIS A 25 8.63 8.00 7.27
C HIS A 25 7.21 7.51 6.95
N ALA A 26 6.46 7.00 7.94
CA ALA A 26 5.19 6.32 7.68
C ALA A 26 4.11 7.24 7.08
N GLU A 27 4.00 8.49 7.54
CA GLU A 27 2.97 9.42 7.05
C GLU A 27 3.09 9.68 5.55
N GLY A 28 4.29 10.09 5.10
CA GLY A 28 4.55 10.36 3.69
C GLY A 28 4.45 9.13 2.80
N LEU A 29 4.97 7.98 3.27
CA LEU A 29 4.88 6.72 2.53
C LEU A 29 3.45 6.20 2.44
N TYR A 30 2.66 6.33 3.51
CA TYR A 30 1.26 5.92 3.51
C TYR A 30 0.43 6.77 2.54
N ALA A 31 0.59 8.10 2.60
CA ALA A 31 -0.08 9.03 1.69
C ALA A 31 0.29 8.73 0.23
N TYR A 32 1.58 8.46 -0.06
CA TYR A 32 2.01 8.00 -1.38
C TYR A 32 1.36 6.67 -1.77
N CYS A 33 1.39 5.63 -0.93
CA CYS A 33 0.79 4.33 -1.25
C CYS A 33 -0.72 4.46 -1.52
N TRP A 34 -1.42 5.27 -0.73
CA TRP A 34 -2.83 5.58 -0.92
C TRP A 34 -3.08 6.35 -2.22
N SER A 35 -2.19 7.29 -2.58
CA SER A 35 -2.26 8.01 -3.85
C SER A 35 -2.12 7.09 -5.08
N GLN A 36 -1.48 5.93 -4.93
CA GLN A 36 -1.34 4.95 -6.01
C GLN A 36 -2.48 3.93 -6.01
N LEU A 37 -2.89 3.46 -4.82
CA LEU A 37 -3.78 2.31 -4.68
C LEU A 37 -5.25 2.68 -4.45
N ARG A 38 -5.54 3.91 -4.02
CA ARG A 38 -6.90 4.41 -3.76
C ARG A 38 -7.71 3.58 -2.75
N GLY A 39 -7.04 2.83 -1.88
CA GLY A 39 -7.67 2.01 -0.84
C GLY A 39 -6.81 1.96 0.42
N ARG A 40 -7.44 2.16 1.60
CA ARG A 40 -6.75 2.23 2.90
C ARG A 40 -6.05 0.92 3.26
N ASP A 41 -6.73 -0.21 3.11
CA ASP A 41 -6.16 -1.53 3.45
C ASP A 41 -4.99 -1.89 2.53
N ALA A 42 -5.13 -1.64 1.22
CA ALA A 42 -4.08 -1.90 0.25
C ALA A 42 -2.84 -1.01 0.51
N ALA A 43 -3.06 0.27 0.83
CA ALA A 43 -2.00 1.21 1.20
C ALA A 43 -1.28 0.80 2.50
N GLN A 44 -2.03 0.38 3.52
CA GLN A 44 -1.46 -0.11 4.78
C GLN A 44 -0.55 -1.33 4.54
N VAL A 45 -1.00 -2.28 3.73
CA VAL A 45 -0.21 -3.48 3.41
C VAL A 45 1.03 -3.12 2.59
N ALA A 46 0.92 -2.22 1.61
CA ALA A 46 2.06 -1.76 0.82
C ALA A 46 3.10 -1.03 1.67
N LEU A 47 2.66 -0.19 2.62
CA LEU A 47 3.53 0.48 3.59
C LEU A 47 4.29 -0.53 4.45
N ARG A 48 3.58 -1.49 5.06
CA ARG A 48 4.19 -2.55 5.88
C ARG A 48 5.25 -3.31 5.09
N ASP A 49 4.90 -3.75 3.89
CA ASP A 49 5.80 -4.54 3.05
C ASP A 49 7.01 -3.71 2.58
N THR A 50 6.84 -2.40 2.40
CA THR A 50 7.96 -1.47 2.13
C THR A 50 8.97 -1.50 3.27
N PHE A 51 8.52 -1.39 4.52
CA PHE A 51 9.43 -1.45 5.67
C PHE A 51 10.10 -2.82 5.83
N ILE A 52 9.40 -3.92 5.54
CA ILE A 52 9.99 -5.26 5.57
C ILE A 52 11.10 -5.39 4.52
N VAL A 53 10.85 -4.92 3.29
CA VAL A 53 11.87 -4.93 2.23
C VAL A 53 13.04 -4.01 2.61
N ALA A 54 12.76 -2.84 3.17
CA ALA A 54 13.78 -1.89 3.61
C ALA A 54 14.70 -2.51 4.68
N GLU A 55 14.14 -3.11 5.73
CA GLU A 55 14.90 -3.80 6.79
C GLU A 55 15.77 -4.91 6.20
N ALA A 56 15.21 -5.75 5.33
CA ALA A 56 15.92 -6.88 4.75
C ALA A 56 17.06 -6.48 3.80
N HIS A 57 16.94 -5.34 3.11
CA HIS A 57 17.86 -4.93 2.04
C HIS A 57 18.61 -3.63 2.31
N ILE A 58 18.57 -3.10 3.53
CA ILE A 58 19.24 -1.84 3.89
C ILE A 58 20.74 -1.83 3.53
N GLY A 59 21.41 -2.99 3.58
CA GLY A 59 22.81 -3.13 3.17
C GLY A 59 23.06 -2.89 1.68
N LYS A 60 22.02 -2.79 0.85
CA LYS A 60 22.15 -2.43 -0.58
C LYS A 60 22.25 -0.93 -0.80
N LEU A 61 21.64 -0.11 0.06
CA LEU A 61 21.66 1.34 -0.06
C LEU A 61 23.08 1.88 0.13
N ARG A 62 23.61 2.59 -0.86
CA ARG A 62 24.98 3.12 -0.86
C ARG A 62 25.09 4.53 -0.31
N GLU A 63 24.07 5.35 -0.54
CA GLU A 63 23.96 6.76 -0.17
C GLU A 63 22.92 6.87 0.97
N PRO A 64 23.33 6.82 2.26
CA PRO A 64 22.39 6.85 3.40
C PRO A 64 21.47 8.09 3.41
N GLU A 65 21.96 9.22 2.92
CA GLU A 65 21.23 10.48 2.79
C GLU A 65 20.04 10.38 1.79
N ARG A 66 20.01 9.33 0.96
CA ARG A 66 18.90 9.04 0.04
C ARG A 66 17.94 7.98 0.58
N PHE A 67 17.93 7.73 1.88
CA PHE A 67 17.04 6.74 2.49
C PHE A 67 15.57 7.02 2.18
N GLY A 68 15.08 8.25 2.34
CA GLY A 68 13.72 8.64 1.95
C GLY A 68 13.37 8.28 0.49
N PRO A 69 14.08 8.81 -0.53
CA PRO A 69 13.89 8.41 -1.92
C PRO A 69 13.97 6.90 -2.18
N TRP A 70 14.88 6.20 -1.50
CA TRP A 70 15.00 4.74 -1.61
C TRP A 70 13.77 4.00 -1.10
N LEU A 71 13.16 4.45 0.00
CA LEU A 71 11.89 3.92 0.50
C LEU A 71 10.75 4.13 -0.52
N TYR A 72 10.66 5.29 -1.17
CA TYR A 72 9.66 5.51 -2.24
C TYR A 72 9.89 4.58 -3.44
N ALA A 73 11.13 4.29 -3.81
CA ALA A 73 11.43 3.33 -4.88
C ALA A 73 10.97 1.90 -4.55
N ILE A 74 11.06 1.50 -3.28
CA ILE A 74 10.53 0.22 -2.80
C ILE A 74 9.00 0.25 -2.76
N ALA A 75 8.41 1.31 -2.19
CA ALA A 75 6.96 1.48 -2.09
C ALA A 75 6.29 1.43 -3.46
N ARG A 76 6.94 1.99 -4.49
CA ARG A 76 6.50 1.91 -5.88
C ARG A 76 6.35 0.48 -6.37
N LEU A 77 7.32 -0.39 -6.07
CA LEU A 77 7.25 -1.81 -6.43
C LEU A 77 6.12 -2.53 -5.68
N GLU A 78 5.96 -2.24 -4.38
CA GLU A 78 4.91 -2.87 -3.58
C GLU A 78 3.49 -2.39 -3.96
N CYS A 79 3.35 -1.14 -4.40
CA CYS A 79 2.11 -0.62 -4.99
C CYS A 79 1.84 -1.24 -6.37
N ALA A 80 2.84 -1.37 -7.23
CA ALA A 80 2.69 -1.96 -8.56
C ALA A 80 2.15 -3.41 -8.51
N ARG A 81 2.47 -4.16 -7.46
CA ARG A 81 1.95 -5.53 -7.22
C ARG A 81 0.48 -5.57 -6.81
N ARG A 82 -0.08 -4.44 -6.39
CA ARG A 82 -1.40 -4.30 -5.77
C ARG A 82 -2.30 -3.34 -6.55
N MET A 83 -1.92 -3.00 -7.78
CA MET A 83 -2.65 -2.03 -8.58
C MET A 83 -4.14 -2.40 -8.62
N PRO A 84 -5.02 -1.46 -8.27
CA PRO A 84 -6.44 -1.72 -8.20
C PRO A 84 -6.94 -2.21 -9.55
N SER A 85 -7.86 -3.18 -9.54
CA SER A 85 -8.61 -3.52 -10.75
C SER A 85 -9.39 -2.29 -11.21
N GLU A 86 -9.60 -2.11 -12.52
CA GLU A 86 -10.32 -0.96 -13.10
C GLU A 86 -11.72 -0.71 -12.50
N HIS A 87 -12.31 -1.72 -11.85
CA HIS A 87 -13.64 -1.67 -11.24
C HIS A 87 -13.64 -1.37 -9.73
N GLN A 88 -12.48 -1.16 -9.10
CA GLN A 88 -12.42 -0.88 -7.67
C GLN A 88 -12.84 0.55 -7.39
N VAL A 89 -13.89 0.72 -6.57
CA VAL A 89 -14.35 2.04 -6.11
C VAL A 89 -13.26 2.64 -5.20
N PRO A 90 -12.73 3.83 -5.53
CA PRO A 90 -11.77 4.51 -4.67
C PRO A 90 -12.36 4.80 -3.29
N ASP A 91 -11.57 4.61 -2.23
CA ASP A 91 -11.87 5.24 -0.95
C ASP A 91 -11.83 6.76 -1.15
N VAL A 92 -12.92 7.44 -0.80
CA VAL A 92 -12.96 8.91 -0.86
C VAL A 92 -12.56 9.45 0.50
N PRO A 93 -11.49 10.23 0.62
CA PRO A 93 -11.13 10.88 1.87
C PRO A 93 -12.16 11.98 2.14
N VAL A 94 -12.73 11.98 3.34
CA VAL A 94 -13.70 13.00 3.77
C VAL A 94 -12.97 14.33 3.90
N THR A 95 -13.30 15.30 3.06
CA THR A 95 -12.75 16.66 3.12
C THR A 95 -13.57 17.53 4.09
N GLY A 96 -12.91 18.40 4.85
CA GLY A 96 -13.56 19.37 5.73
C GLY A 96 -14.54 20.31 5.01
N HIS A 97 -15.57 20.76 5.74
CA HIS A 97 -16.77 21.45 5.22
C HIS A 97 -16.60 22.94 4.92
N ASP A 98 -15.51 23.37 4.30
CA ASP A 98 -15.41 24.77 3.85
C ASP A 98 -15.95 24.90 2.42
N GLN A 99 -17.07 25.64 2.27
CA GLN A 99 -17.93 25.60 1.07
C GLN A 99 -17.36 26.36 -0.15
N GLU A 100 -16.59 27.44 0.05
CA GLU A 100 -16.08 28.27 -1.05
C GLU A 100 -15.02 27.54 -1.91
N ASP A 101 -14.34 26.54 -1.35
CA ASP A 101 -13.32 25.77 -2.04
C ASP A 101 -13.86 24.49 -2.73
N VAL A 102 -15.15 24.14 -2.55
CA VAL A 102 -15.66 22.82 -3.00
C VAL A 102 -15.58 22.66 -4.51
N ASP A 103 -16.08 23.63 -5.28
CA ASP A 103 -16.06 23.55 -6.76
C ASP A 103 -14.64 23.55 -7.32
N GLN A 104 -13.75 24.32 -6.71
CA GLN A 104 -12.33 24.37 -7.07
C GLN A 104 -11.63 23.04 -6.74
N ARG A 105 -11.87 22.47 -5.55
CA ARG A 105 -11.36 21.16 -5.14
C ARG A 105 -11.88 20.04 -6.04
N ILE A 106 -13.16 20.06 -6.43
CA ILE A 106 -13.73 19.10 -7.38
C ILE A 106 -13.06 19.21 -8.74
N THR A 107 -12.88 20.44 -9.25
CA THR A 107 -12.20 20.71 -10.53
C THR A 107 -10.76 20.19 -10.50
N VAL A 108 -10.01 20.52 -9.45
CA VAL A 108 -8.62 20.07 -9.25
C VAL A 108 -8.54 18.55 -9.12
N TRP A 109 -9.43 17.94 -8.33
CA TRP A 109 -9.48 16.51 -8.15
C TRP A 109 -9.73 15.77 -9.47
N ARG A 110 -10.72 16.22 -10.26
CA ARG A 110 -11.00 15.65 -11.59
C ARG A 110 -9.83 15.81 -12.55
N ALA A 111 -9.22 17.00 -12.59
CA ALA A 111 -8.05 17.24 -13.42
C ALA A 111 -6.91 16.27 -13.06
N VAL A 112 -6.58 16.12 -11.78
CA VAL A 112 -5.54 15.20 -11.31
C VAL A 112 -5.88 13.73 -11.63
N LEU A 113 -7.16 13.35 -11.55
CA LEU A 113 -7.63 12.02 -11.95
C LEU A 113 -7.60 11.78 -13.46
N ALA A 114 -7.63 12.82 -14.29
CA ALA A 114 -7.49 12.72 -15.73
C ALA A 114 -6.03 12.54 -16.20
N LEU A 115 -5.03 12.85 -15.36
CA LEU A 115 -3.63 12.62 -15.71
C LEU A 115 -3.34 11.14 -15.91
N ARG A 116 -2.40 10.86 -16.82
CA ARG A 116 -1.79 9.54 -16.96
C ARG A 116 -1.20 9.10 -15.60
N PRO A 117 -1.27 7.79 -15.25
CA PRO A 117 -0.80 7.31 -13.95
C PRO A 117 0.64 7.74 -13.63
N LEU A 118 1.54 7.68 -14.62
CA LEU A 118 2.93 8.09 -14.46
C LEU A 118 3.08 9.59 -14.18
N SER A 119 2.35 10.44 -14.91
CA SER A 119 2.40 11.90 -14.70
C SER A 119 1.90 12.27 -13.31
N ARG A 120 0.83 11.61 -12.84
CA ARG A 120 0.31 11.77 -11.48
C ARG A 120 1.32 11.34 -10.41
N GLU A 121 1.98 10.20 -10.62
CA GLU A 121 3.01 9.67 -9.72
C GLU A 121 4.23 10.60 -9.63
N ILE A 122 4.72 11.10 -10.77
CA ILE A 122 5.85 12.05 -10.82
C ILE A 122 5.52 13.32 -10.04
N LEU A 123 4.34 13.88 -10.24
CA LEU A 123 3.92 15.09 -9.54
C LEU A 123 3.65 14.84 -8.05
N GLU A 124 3.10 13.69 -7.65
CA GLU A 124 2.95 13.32 -6.23
C GLU A 124 4.31 13.31 -5.52
N LEU A 125 5.30 12.62 -6.10
CA LEU A 125 6.64 12.51 -5.53
C LEU A 125 7.36 13.85 -5.52
N HIS A 126 7.31 14.61 -6.62
CA HIS A 126 8.02 15.88 -6.72
C HIS A 126 7.39 16.98 -5.88
N VAL A 127 6.07 17.09 -5.89
CA VAL A 127 5.35 18.24 -5.29
C VAL A 127 4.99 17.97 -3.84
N ARG A 128 4.34 16.85 -3.54
CA ARG A 128 3.90 16.55 -2.16
C ARG A 128 5.00 15.94 -1.32
N ARG A 129 5.82 15.07 -1.91
CA ARG A 129 6.94 14.43 -1.21
C ARG A 129 8.26 15.17 -1.35
N GLN A 130 8.27 16.28 -2.10
CA GLN A 130 9.41 17.20 -2.25
C GLN A 130 10.69 16.53 -2.77
N LEU A 131 10.57 15.44 -3.55
CA LEU A 131 11.72 14.78 -4.14
C LEU A 131 12.34 15.66 -5.24
N SER A 132 13.67 15.78 -5.20
CA SER A 132 14.43 16.48 -6.23
C SER A 132 14.40 15.72 -7.56
N VAL A 133 14.66 16.40 -8.69
CA VAL A 133 14.73 15.74 -10.00
C VAL A 133 15.79 14.62 -10.05
N PRO A 134 16.99 14.78 -9.45
CA PRO A 134 17.91 13.67 -9.25
C PRO A 134 17.33 12.48 -8.47
N ASP A 135 16.56 12.73 -7.40
CA ASP A 135 15.89 11.66 -6.65
C ASP A 135 14.83 10.97 -7.48
N LEU A 136 14.04 11.71 -8.27
CA LEU A 136 13.08 11.11 -9.21
C LEU A 136 13.79 10.19 -10.19
N ALA A 137 14.92 10.61 -10.77
CA ALA A 137 15.70 9.77 -11.68
C ALA A 137 16.14 8.46 -11.01
N LYS A 138 16.56 8.54 -9.74
CA LYS A 138 16.92 7.37 -8.93
C LYS A 138 15.71 6.47 -8.67
N VAL A 139 14.60 7.04 -8.20
CA VAL A 139 13.35 6.33 -7.90
C VAL A 139 12.79 5.61 -9.11
N PHE A 140 12.80 6.25 -10.28
CA PHE A 140 12.16 5.74 -11.49
C PHE A 140 13.04 4.83 -12.36
N GLY A 141 14.33 4.70 -12.07
CA GLY A 141 15.17 3.85 -12.92
C GLY A 141 15.80 4.56 -14.13
N VAL A 142 15.69 5.89 -14.25
CA VAL A 142 15.92 6.62 -15.53
C VAL A 142 17.07 7.62 -15.44
N SER A 143 17.47 8.19 -16.60
CA SER A 143 18.47 9.26 -16.62
C SER A 143 17.91 10.57 -16.04
N LEU A 144 18.79 11.45 -15.56
CA LEU A 144 18.39 12.78 -15.06
C LEU A 144 17.61 13.58 -16.11
N ARG A 145 18.04 13.49 -17.38
CA ARG A 145 17.39 14.16 -18.51
C ARG A 145 15.98 13.62 -18.75
N ASP A 146 15.80 12.31 -18.67
CA ASP A 146 14.48 11.68 -18.86
C ASP A 146 13.54 12.03 -17.70
N ALA A 147 14.05 12.06 -16.46
CA ALA A 147 13.28 12.48 -15.30
C ALA A 147 12.82 13.94 -15.42
N GLN A 148 13.71 14.85 -15.84
CA GLN A 148 13.36 16.25 -16.10
C GLN A 148 12.31 16.36 -17.21
N THR A 149 12.53 15.69 -18.34
CA THR A 149 11.60 15.70 -19.48
C THR A 149 10.22 15.18 -19.08
N ALA A 150 10.17 14.12 -18.27
CA ALA A 150 8.92 13.55 -17.82
C ALA A 150 8.21 14.44 -16.79
N LEU A 151 8.95 15.14 -15.93
CA LEU A 151 8.38 16.13 -15.00
C LEU A 151 7.78 17.32 -15.76
N ASP A 152 8.48 17.84 -16.77
CA ASP A 152 7.97 18.93 -17.58
C ASP A 152 6.74 18.49 -18.40
N GLY A 153 6.75 17.27 -18.93
CA GLY A 153 5.58 16.64 -19.55
C GLY A 153 4.40 16.49 -18.58
N ALA A 154 4.65 16.04 -17.35
CA ALA A 154 3.61 15.90 -16.33
C ALA A 154 2.99 17.25 -15.92
N ARG A 155 3.81 18.31 -15.81
CA ARG A 155 3.34 19.68 -15.57
C ARG A 155 2.46 20.19 -16.72
N GLY A 156 2.88 19.96 -17.97
CA GLY A 156 2.09 20.31 -19.16
C GLY A 156 0.76 19.56 -19.23
N GLU A 157 0.75 18.27 -18.86
CA GLU A 157 -0.47 17.48 -18.76
C GLU A 157 -1.42 17.98 -17.67
N LEU A 158 -0.88 18.38 -16.52
CA LEU A 158 -1.69 18.98 -15.46
C LEU A 158 -2.34 20.29 -15.92
N GLU A 159 -1.58 21.16 -16.57
CA GLU A 159 -2.10 22.42 -17.11
C GLU A 159 -3.20 22.18 -18.15
N ALA A 160 -3.00 21.22 -19.04
CA ALA A 160 -3.98 20.81 -20.04
C ALA A 160 -5.26 20.26 -19.39
N ALA A 161 -5.13 19.36 -18.40
CA ALA A 161 -6.26 18.78 -17.69
C ALA A 161 -7.07 19.84 -16.92
N LEU A 162 -6.40 20.76 -16.23
CA LEU A 162 -7.06 21.89 -15.56
C LEU A 162 -7.78 22.80 -16.54
N THR A 163 -7.15 23.10 -17.68
CA THR A 163 -7.79 23.89 -18.74
C THR A 163 -9.09 23.24 -19.21
N VAL A 164 -9.06 21.93 -19.45
CA VAL A 164 -10.22 21.15 -19.88
C VAL A 164 -11.34 21.21 -18.84
N GLU A 165 -11.04 20.94 -17.57
CA GLU A 165 -12.04 20.97 -16.49
C GLU A 165 -12.63 22.38 -16.29
N ILE A 166 -11.82 23.44 -16.33
CA ILE A 166 -12.29 24.82 -16.22
C ILE A 166 -13.22 25.18 -17.39
N LEU A 167 -12.84 24.82 -18.62
CA LEU A 167 -13.65 25.08 -19.81
C LEU A 167 -14.96 24.29 -19.81
N ALA A 168 -14.95 23.07 -19.28
CA ALA A 168 -16.14 22.24 -19.13
C ALA A 168 -17.09 22.80 -18.05
N ASN A 169 -16.56 23.26 -16.90
CA ASN A 169 -17.36 23.74 -15.77
C ASN A 169 -17.94 25.14 -15.99
N LYS A 170 -17.27 26.03 -16.75
CA LYS A 170 -17.81 27.36 -17.09
C LYS A 170 -18.97 27.34 -18.10
N GLY A 171 -19.37 26.17 -18.61
CA GLY A 171 -20.51 26.00 -19.51
C GLY A 171 -20.30 26.53 -20.94
N ALA A 172 -21.38 26.56 -21.73
CA ALA A 172 -21.32 26.85 -23.16
C ALA A 172 -21.34 28.35 -23.54
N CYS A 173 -21.48 29.27 -22.56
CA CYS A 173 -21.64 30.70 -22.84
C CYS A 173 -20.30 31.40 -23.15
N GLY A 174 -20.26 32.18 -24.24
CA GLY A 174 -19.09 33.00 -24.60
C GLY A 174 -18.12 32.38 -25.62
N CYS A 175 -18.37 31.16 -26.12
CA CYS A 175 -17.67 30.63 -27.30
C CYS A 175 -18.51 29.56 -28.04
N PRO A 176 -18.94 29.80 -29.30
CA PRO A 176 -19.74 28.83 -30.07
C PRO A 176 -19.03 27.50 -30.31
N GLU A 177 -17.72 27.53 -30.61
CA GLU A 177 -16.96 26.31 -30.89
C GLU A 177 -16.80 25.44 -29.62
N ARG A 178 -16.52 26.06 -28.47
CA ARG A 178 -16.54 25.36 -27.17
C ARG A 178 -17.90 24.73 -26.91
N ALA A 179 -18.99 25.44 -27.20
CA ALA A 179 -20.34 24.91 -27.04
C ALA A 179 -20.59 23.68 -27.92
N LEU A 180 -20.08 23.65 -29.15
CA LEU A 180 -20.16 22.48 -30.03
C LEU A 180 -19.36 21.30 -29.48
N LEU A 181 -18.10 21.52 -29.09
CA LEU A 181 -17.25 20.48 -28.50
C LEU A 181 -17.88 19.85 -27.26
N LEU A 182 -18.46 20.67 -26.37
CA LEU A 182 -19.12 20.18 -25.16
C LEU A 182 -20.46 19.49 -25.43
N ARG A 183 -21.13 19.75 -26.56
CA ARG A 183 -22.35 19.02 -26.97
C ARG A 183 -22.04 17.64 -27.55
N GLU A 184 -20.87 17.46 -28.15
CA GLU A 184 -20.43 16.16 -28.67
C GLU A 184 -20.14 15.14 -27.56
N ARG A 185 -19.95 15.58 -26.31
CA ARG A 185 -19.67 14.68 -25.18
C ARG A 185 -20.90 13.82 -24.85
N ARG A 186 -20.73 12.50 -24.83
CA ARG A 186 -21.72 11.56 -24.27
C ARG A 186 -21.26 11.15 -22.86
N GLY A 187 -21.55 11.98 -21.87
CA GLY A 187 -21.13 11.76 -20.49
C GLY A 187 -19.80 12.45 -20.17
N ASP A 188 -18.81 11.67 -19.71
CA ASP A 188 -17.50 12.17 -19.30
C ASP A 188 -16.67 12.71 -20.48
N LEU A 189 -15.68 13.55 -20.16
CA LEU A 189 -14.78 14.14 -21.16
C LEU A 189 -13.87 13.05 -21.73
N THR A 190 -13.99 12.81 -23.03
CA THR A 190 -13.12 11.88 -23.75
C THR A 190 -11.78 12.51 -24.07
N ASP A 191 -10.73 11.71 -24.26
CA ASP A 191 -9.39 12.19 -24.64
C ASP A 191 -9.41 13.05 -25.91
N ASP A 192 -10.27 12.72 -26.89
CA ASP A 192 -10.41 13.48 -28.13
C ASP A 192 -10.98 14.89 -27.88
N ILE A 193 -12.06 14.98 -27.09
CA ILE A 193 -12.69 16.26 -26.76
C ILE A 193 -11.72 17.11 -25.92
N SER A 194 -11.07 16.50 -24.93
CA SER A 194 -10.05 17.15 -24.10
C SER A 194 -8.94 17.77 -24.95
N ARG A 195 -8.39 17.00 -25.90
CA ARG A 195 -7.36 17.47 -26.85
C ARG A 195 -7.86 18.64 -27.72
N ARG A 196 -9.07 18.54 -28.27
CA ARG A 196 -9.67 19.60 -29.11
C ARG A 196 -9.95 20.88 -28.31
N LEU A 197 -10.40 20.77 -27.06
CA LEU A 197 -10.59 21.92 -26.17
C LEU A 197 -9.28 22.65 -25.87
N VAL A 198 -8.20 21.91 -25.59
CA VAL A 198 -6.87 22.49 -25.35
C VAL A 198 -6.37 23.21 -26.59
N GLU A 199 -6.50 22.60 -27.78
CA GLU A 199 -6.07 23.23 -29.03
C GLU A 199 -6.87 24.49 -29.34
N HIS A 200 -8.20 24.44 -29.18
CA HIS A 200 -9.06 25.61 -29.34
C HIS A 200 -8.68 26.75 -28.38
N ALA A 201 -8.38 26.44 -27.12
CA ALA A 201 -8.00 27.44 -26.12
C ALA A 201 -6.65 28.12 -26.40
N ARG A 202 -5.81 27.59 -27.29
CA ARG A 202 -4.58 28.26 -27.74
C ARG A 202 -4.85 29.37 -28.74
N VAL A 203 -5.91 29.24 -29.54
CA VAL A 203 -6.23 30.16 -30.64
C VAL A 203 -7.35 31.14 -30.26
N CYS A 204 -8.36 30.70 -29.50
CA CYS A 204 -9.49 31.53 -29.12
C CYS A 204 -9.15 32.43 -27.93
N ALA A 205 -9.26 33.75 -28.10
CA ALA A 205 -8.99 34.72 -27.03
C ALA A 205 -9.89 34.51 -25.79
N ALA A 206 -11.18 34.22 -25.98
CA ALA A 206 -12.13 34.02 -24.89
C ALA A 206 -11.80 32.76 -24.07
N CYS A 207 -11.51 31.64 -24.72
CA CYS A 207 -11.14 30.40 -24.04
C CYS A 207 -9.68 30.45 -23.50
N GLY A 208 -8.77 31.14 -24.19
CA GLY A 208 -7.40 31.34 -23.75
C GLY A 208 -7.28 32.24 -22.51
N ALA A 209 -8.24 33.14 -22.28
CA ALA A 209 -8.34 33.92 -21.04
C ALA A 209 -8.74 33.07 -19.83
N LEU A 210 -9.30 31.87 -20.05
CA LEU A 210 -9.74 30.95 -19.00
C LEU A 210 -8.67 29.94 -18.56
N ARG A 211 -7.54 29.87 -19.27
CA ARG A 211 -6.44 28.97 -18.92
C ARG A 211 -5.87 29.33 -17.54
N PRO A 212 -5.46 28.34 -16.72
CA PRO A 212 -4.87 28.59 -15.42
C PRO A 212 -3.48 29.20 -15.58
N ARG A 213 -3.38 30.53 -15.59
CA ARG A 213 -2.10 31.26 -15.74
C ARG A 213 -1.25 31.27 -14.48
N THR A 214 -1.87 31.07 -13.32
CA THR A 214 -1.26 31.29 -12.00
C THR A 214 -1.30 30.07 -11.09
N MET A 215 -1.87 28.94 -11.52
CA MET A 215 -1.92 27.74 -10.67
C MET A 215 -0.66 26.89 -10.89
N SER A 216 0.25 26.97 -9.93
CA SER A 216 1.38 26.05 -9.83
C SER A 216 0.90 24.64 -9.45
N ALA A 217 1.66 23.62 -9.83
CA ALA A 217 1.40 22.24 -9.40
C ALA A 217 1.35 22.12 -7.86
N ALA A 218 2.13 22.94 -7.13
CA ALA A 218 2.10 23.03 -5.67
C ALA A 218 0.74 23.49 -5.13
N GLN A 219 0.16 24.55 -5.70
CA GLN A 219 -1.17 25.01 -5.30
C GLN A 219 -2.25 23.96 -5.58
N VAL A 220 -2.17 23.31 -6.76
CA VAL A 220 -3.11 22.24 -7.13
C VAL A 220 -3.03 21.08 -6.14
N TYR A 221 -1.82 20.57 -5.88
CA TYR A 221 -1.64 19.45 -4.96
C TYR A 221 -1.87 19.85 -3.49
N GLY A 222 -1.81 21.13 -3.13
CA GLY A 222 -2.23 21.62 -1.81
C GLY A 222 -3.75 21.57 -1.57
N LEU A 223 -4.55 21.57 -2.64
CA LEU A 223 -6.02 21.49 -2.57
C LEU A 223 -6.54 20.04 -2.58
N LEU A 224 -5.69 19.08 -2.90
CA LEU A 224 -6.07 17.67 -2.84
C LEU A 224 -6.20 17.24 -1.36
N PRO A 225 -7.08 16.28 -1.05
CA PRO A 225 -7.15 15.71 0.30
C PRO A 225 -5.80 15.16 0.75
N ASP A 226 -5.45 15.37 2.02
CA ASP A 226 -4.35 14.65 2.64
C ASP A 226 -4.89 13.45 3.42
N VAL A 227 -4.16 12.34 3.37
CA VAL A 227 -4.61 11.08 3.98
C VAL A 227 -3.60 10.69 5.03
N LEU A 228 -3.97 10.94 6.28
CA LEU A 228 -3.18 10.56 7.44
C LEU A 228 -3.38 9.09 7.79
N PRO A 229 -2.33 8.42 8.30
CA PRO A 229 -2.46 7.08 8.82
C PRO A 229 -3.39 7.06 10.04
N ALA A 230 -4.27 6.06 10.11
CA ALA A 230 -5.10 5.85 11.30
C ALA A 230 -4.22 5.54 12.53
N PRO A 231 -4.62 5.96 13.76
CA PRO A 231 -3.80 5.77 14.97
C PRO A 231 -3.36 4.31 15.20
N GLU A 232 -4.24 3.36 14.91
CA GLU A 232 -3.99 1.92 15.07
C GLU A 232 -3.02 1.34 14.03
N MET A 233 -2.70 2.09 12.97
CA MET A 233 -1.82 1.62 11.90
C MET A 233 -0.43 1.30 12.41
N ARG A 234 0.08 2.09 13.36
CA ARG A 234 1.39 1.87 13.95
C ARG A 234 1.47 0.49 14.58
N LEU A 235 0.47 0.12 15.38
CA LEU A 235 0.40 -1.19 16.02
C LEU A 235 0.30 -2.31 14.98
N ARG A 236 -0.52 -2.15 13.94
CA ARG A 236 -0.69 -3.16 12.87
C ARG A 236 0.57 -3.39 12.04
N VAL A 237 1.36 -2.33 11.79
CA VAL A 237 2.63 -2.45 11.07
C VAL A 237 3.68 -3.07 11.98
N MET A 238 3.80 -2.59 13.22
CA MET A 238 4.80 -3.08 14.18
C MET A 238 4.57 -4.51 14.65
N SER A 239 3.31 -4.96 14.78
CA SER A 239 3.01 -6.36 15.13
C SER A 239 3.64 -7.33 14.13
N CYS A 240 3.76 -6.94 12.86
CA CYS A 240 4.43 -7.76 11.84
C CYS A 240 5.92 -7.98 12.09
N PHE A 241 6.60 -7.07 12.80
CA PHE A 241 8.02 -7.18 13.14
C PHE A 241 8.25 -7.91 14.47
N LEU A 242 7.29 -7.76 15.40
CA LEU A 242 7.39 -8.33 16.75
C LEU A 242 6.88 -9.78 16.84
N ASP A 243 5.94 -10.17 15.98
CA ASP A 243 5.34 -11.51 16.00
C ASP A 243 6.26 -12.57 15.37
N PRO A 244 6.67 -13.62 16.13
CA PRO A 244 7.46 -14.73 15.60
C PRO A 244 6.75 -15.56 14.52
N GLU A 245 5.42 -15.63 14.53
CA GLU A 245 4.65 -16.39 13.53
C GLU A 245 4.72 -15.74 12.14
N LEU A 246 4.99 -14.42 12.10
CA LEU A 246 5.08 -13.65 10.86
C LEU A 246 6.48 -13.63 10.24
N VAL A 247 7.48 -14.33 10.82
CA VAL A 247 8.83 -14.44 10.24
C VAL A 247 8.78 -15.00 8.81
N GLY A 248 7.96 -16.03 8.57
CA GLY A 248 7.78 -16.60 7.23
C GLY A 248 7.21 -15.59 6.22
N TYR A 249 6.26 -14.75 6.67
CA TYR A 249 5.71 -13.66 5.87
C TYR A 249 6.78 -12.61 5.54
N ARG A 250 7.56 -12.18 6.54
CA ARG A 250 8.64 -11.20 6.33
C ARG A 250 9.68 -11.70 5.34
N LEU A 251 10.11 -12.96 5.47
CA LEU A 251 11.03 -13.60 4.52
C LEU A 251 10.45 -13.65 3.11
N PHE A 252 9.18 -14.04 2.97
CA PHE A 252 8.49 -14.05 1.67
C PHE A 252 8.48 -12.66 1.03
N VAL A 253 8.10 -11.62 1.78
CA VAL A 253 8.08 -10.23 1.28
C VAL A 253 9.49 -9.77 0.89
N ALA A 254 10.50 -10.01 1.73
CA ALA A 254 11.89 -9.67 1.46
C ALA A 254 12.40 -10.28 0.15
N THR A 255 11.97 -11.50 -0.20
CA THR A 255 12.40 -12.16 -1.46
C THR A 255 11.75 -11.61 -2.73
N ARG A 256 10.76 -10.70 -2.64
CA ARG A 256 10.08 -10.15 -3.83
C ARG A 256 10.93 -9.13 -4.59
N VAL A 257 11.84 -8.46 -3.91
CA VAL A 257 12.74 -7.46 -4.49
C VAL A 257 14.16 -8.04 -4.49
N THR A 258 14.58 -8.55 -5.64
CA THR A 258 15.86 -9.26 -5.78
C THR A 258 16.91 -8.49 -6.56
N GLU A 259 16.47 -7.58 -7.44
CA GLU A 259 17.34 -6.87 -8.37
C GLU A 259 17.54 -5.42 -7.91
N PHE A 260 18.80 -5.06 -7.69
CA PHE A 260 19.22 -3.72 -7.33
C PHE A 260 20.25 -3.23 -8.34
N ARG A 261 20.16 -1.95 -8.68
CA ARG A 261 21.14 -1.27 -9.52
C ARG A 261 22.45 -1.08 -8.77
N SER A 262 23.46 -0.61 -9.50
CA SER A 262 24.76 -0.26 -8.93
C SER A 262 24.70 0.86 -7.90
N ASP A 263 23.64 1.66 -7.80
CA ASP A 263 23.49 2.67 -6.75
C ASP A 263 22.71 2.17 -5.52
N GLY A 264 22.31 0.89 -5.52
CA GLY A 264 21.55 0.31 -4.41
C GLY A 264 20.04 0.52 -4.49
N PHE A 265 19.53 1.24 -5.50
CA PHE A 265 18.09 1.35 -5.72
C PHE A 265 17.53 0.10 -6.40
N PRO A 266 16.30 -0.33 -6.05
CA PRO A 266 15.70 -1.50 -6.68
C PRO A 266 15.39 -1.22 -8.15
N VAL A 267 15.58 -2.23 -9.00
CA VAL A 267 15.30 -2.14 -10.43
C VAL A 267 13.80 -1.94 -10.65
N GLN A 268 13.45 -0.89 -11.37
CA GLN A 268 12.06 -0.53 -11.66
C GLN A 268 11.57 -1.19 -12.94
N THR A 269 10.28 -1.54 -13.00
CA THR A 269 9.62 -1.92 -14.24
C THR A 269 9.47 -0.71 -15.16
N ALA A 270 9.54 -0.95 -16.48
CA ALA A 270 9.79 0.06 -17.51
C ALA A 270 8.94 1.35 -17.36
N PHE A 271 9.65 2.46 -17.17
CA PHE A 271 9.10 3.82 -17.16
C PHE A 271 8.39 4.15 -18.48
N GLY A 272 7.17 4.69 -18.40
CA GLY A 272 6.46 5.27 -19.56
C GLY A 272 5.96 4.28 -20.61
N ARG A 273 6.02 2.96 -20.37
CA ARG A 273 5.37 1.99 -21.26
C ARG A 273 3.95 1.70 -20.75
N PRO A 274 2.91 1.81 -21.60
CA PRO A 274 1.63 1.21 -21.31
C PRO A 274 1.90 -0.25 -20.99
N GLY A 275 1.56 -0.68 -19.78
CA GLY A 275 1.68 -2.07 -19.40
C GLY A 275 0.89 -2.89 -20.41
N ARG A 276 1.57 -3.65 -21.27
CA ARG A 276 0.97 -4.89 -21.76
C ARG A 276 0.63 -5.61 -20.47
N THR A 277 -0.67 -5.73 -20.19
CA THR A 277 -1.17 -6.61 -19.14
C THR A 277 -0.35 -7.88 -19.23
N SER A 278 0.51 -8.10 -18.22
CA SER A 278 1.20 -9.36 -18.10
C SER A 278 0.11 -10.34 -17.74
N ARG A 279 -0.55 -10.85 -18.78
CA ARG A 279 -1.33 -12.06 -18.73
C ARG A 279 -0.30 -13.13 -18.41
N GLN A 280 0.05 -13.27 -17.13
CA GLN A 280 0.69 -14.44 -16.55
C GLN A 280 -0.32 -15.60 -16.62
N GLY A 281 -0.77 -15.91 -17.83
CA GLY A 281 -1.19 -17.24 -18.20
C GLY A 281 0.08 -17.95 -18.63
N ARG A 282 0.60 -18.82 -17.78
CA ARG A 282 1.61 -19.81 -18.17
C ARG A 282 1.08 -20.56 -19.38
N ARG A 283 1.56 -20.19 -20.56
CA ARG A 283 1.28 -20.94 -21.79
C ARG A 283 2.57 -21.67 -22.15
N TRP A 284 2.67 -22.89 -21.63
CA TRP A 284 3.61 -23.89 -22.12
C TRP A 284 3.42 -23.99 -23.63
N ARG A 285 4.34 -23.40 -24.39
CA ARG A 285 4.48 -23.68 -25.82
C ARG A 285 5.18 -25.03 -25.91
N PHE A 286 4.40 -26.09 -26.13
CA PHE A 286 4.92 -27.30 -26.75
C PHE A 286 5.53 -26.89 -28.10
N GLY A 287 6.86 -26.81 -28.14
CA GLY A 287 7.61 -26.69 -29.38
C GLY A 287 7.43 -27.98 -30.17
N ARG A 288 6.82 -27.86 -31.35
CA ARG A 288 6.89 -28.87 -32.41
C ARG A 288 8.36 -29.26 -32.61
N THR A 289 8.66 -30.53 -32.39
CA THR A 289 9.96 -31.11 -32.63
C THR A 289 10.25 -31.13 -34.13
N ARG A 290 11.35 -30.48 -34.53
CA ARG A 290 12.00 -30.74 -35.83
C ARG A 290 13.19 -31.67 -35.56
N ARG A 291 13.23 -32.73 -36.36
CA ARG A 291 14.09 -33.93 -36.31
C ARG A 291 15.56 -33.61 -36.62
N ALA A 292 16.45 -34.50 -36.17
CA ALA A 292 17.92 -34.61 -36.39
C ALA A 292 18.78 -33.95 -35.30
N SER A 293 19.85 -34.53 -34.75
CA SER A 293 20.57 -35.80 -34.98
C SER A 293 20.96 -36.41 -33.61
N LYS A 294 21.10 -37.73 -33.55
CA LYS A 294 21.09 -38.55 -32.33
C LYS A 294 22.41 -39.32 -32.27
N GLU A 295 23.46 -38.79 -31.65
CA GLU A 295 24.67 -39.59 -31.39
C GLU A 295 25.68 -39.08 -30.35
N GLU A 296 25.30 -38.30 -29.33
CA GLU A 296 26.26 -37.92 -28.25
C GLU A 296 25.72 -38.03 -26.81
N GLY A 297 24.50 -38.53 -26.61
CA GLY A 297 23.82 -38.52 -25.30
C GLY A 297 24.03 -39.76 -24.41
N ALA A 298 24.48 -40.89 -24.96
CA ALA A 298 24.46 -42.16 -24.24
C ALA A 298 25.55 -42.27 -23.15
N ALA A 299 26.69 -41.60 -23.31
CA ALA A 299 27.80 -41.70 -22.37
C ALA A 299 27.61 -40.85 -21.08
N LYS A 300 26.82 -39.78 -21.14
CA LYS A 300 26.64 -38.86 -19.99
C LYS A 300 25.57 -39.31 -18.99
N LEU A 301 24.61 -40.13 -19.42
CA LEU A 301 23.53 -40.60 -18.54
C LEU A 301 23.99 -41.71 -17.57
N CYS A 302 24.88 -42.62 -18.00
CA CYS A 302 25.44 -43.65 -17.11
C CYS A 302 26.29 -43.05 -15.97
N ALA A 303 26.99 -41.94 -16.22
CA ALA A 303 27.80 -41.27 -15.21
C ALA A 303 26.96 -40.56 -14.14
N GLN A 304 25.77 -40.06 -14.49
CA GLN A 304 24.87 -39.38 -13.54
C GLN A 304 24.09 -40.36 -12.65
N VAL A 305 23.68 -41.51 -13.18
CA VAL A 305 22.98 -42.55 -12.38
C VAL A 305 23.92 -43.18 -11.35
N GLY A 306 25.20 -43.40 -11.71
CA GLY A 306 26.21 -43.91 -10.77
C GLY A 306 26.49 -42.96 -9.60
N ARG A 307 26.48 -41.64 -9.84
CA ARG A 307 26.69 -40.62 -8.78
C ARG A 307 25.49 -40.53 -7.84
N ALA A 308 24.26 -40.61 -8.35
CA ALA A 308 23.06 -40.61 -7.50
C ALA A 308 22.98 -41.87 -6.62
N PHE A 309 23.36 -43.03 -7.17
CA PHE A 309 23.40 -44.29 -6.42
C PHE A 309 24.45 -44.28 -5.30
N ALA A 310 25.65 -43.74 -5.57
CA ALA A 310 26.69 -43.60 -4.55
C ALA A 310 26.26 -42.70 -3.38
N VAL A 311 25.60 -41.57 -3.67
CA VAL A 311 25.07 -40.67 -2.62
C VAL A 311 24.00 -41.37 -1.77
N LEU A 312 23.08 -42.10 -2.40
CA LEU A 312 22.03 -42.85 -1.67
C LEU A 312 22.63 -43.94 -0.75
N VAL A 313 23.66 -44.66 -1.20
CA VAL A 313 24.35 -45.68 -0.36
C VAL A 313 25.07 -45.02 0.82
N THR A 314 25.73 -43.87 0.61
CA THR A 314 26.41 -43.16 1.71
C THR A 314 25.43 -42.63 2.76
N VAL A 315 24.26 -42.13 2.35
CA VAL A 315 23.21 -41.66 3.27
C VAL A 315 22.61 -42.83 4.06
N ALA A 316 22.42 -44.00 3.43
CA ALA A 316 21.92 -45.19 4.10
C ALA A 316 22.92 -45.77 5.12
N LEU A 317 24.22 -45.73 4.84
CA LEU A 317 25.25 -46.18 5.77
C LEU A 317 25.39 -45.24 6.98
N LEU A 318 25.28 -43.93 6.78
CA LEU A 318 25.35 -42.94 7.86
C LEU A 318 24.12 -42.97 8.78
N SER A 319 22.93 -43.22 8.23
CA SER A 319 21.72 -43.37 9.04
C SER A 319 21.72 -44.66 9.86
N ALA A 320 22.27 -45.77 9.32
CA ALA A 320 22.42 -47.02 10.05
C ALA A 320 23.39 -46.91 11.26
N SER A 321 24.45 -46.11 11.17
CA SER A 321 25.35 -45.83 12.30
C SER A 321 24.71 -44.98 13.42
N GLY A 322 23.71 -44.15 13.09
CA GLY A 322 23.01 -43.33 14.08
C GLY A 322 22.10 -44.15 15.01
N VAL A 323 21.48 -45.21 14.49
CA VAL A 323 20.53 -46.03 15.26
C VAL A 323 21.23 -47.00 16.21
N ALA A 324 22.43 -47.49 15.88
CA ALA A 324 23.20 -48.37 16.77
C ALA A 324 23.70 -47.65 18.05
N SER A 325 23.93 -46.33 17.99
CA SER A 325 24.42 -45.56 19.14
C SER A 325 23.35 -45.25 20.19
N MET A 326 22.06 -45.30 19.85
CA MET A 326 20.97 -45.04 20.81
C MET A 326 20.60 -46.25 21.68
N TYR A 327 20.85 -47.48 21.20
CA TYR A 327 20.51 -48.70 21.96
C TYR A 327 21.62 -49.18 22.90
N ALA A 328 22.87 -48.72 22.75
CA ALA A 328 23.97 -49.12 23.63
C ALA A 328 23.99 -48.38 24.99
N VAL A 329 23.31 -47.23 25.11
CA VAL A 329 23.30 -46.41 26.35
C VAL A 329 22.10 -46.74 27.25
N GLY A 330 21.01 -47.32 26.70
CA GLY A 330 19.81 -47.69 27.46
C GLY A 330 19.98 -48.94 28.33
N ALA A 331 20.83 -49.89 27.93
CA ALA A 331 20.95 -51.19 28.61
C ALA A 331 21.83 -51.19 29.87
N ARG A 332 22.43 -50.05 30.27
CA ARG A 332 23.35 -49.97 31.43
C ARG A 332 22.77 -49.31 32.68
N ARG A 333 21.48 -48.97 32.69
CA ARG A 333 20.85 -48.28 33.85
C ARG A 333 19.87 -49.15 34.65
N GLU A 334 19.64 -50.39 34.23
CA GLU A 334 18.63 -51.27 34.83
C GLU A 334 19.28 -52.44 35.57
N SER A 335 20.09 -52.13 36.58
CA SER A 335 20.52 -53.11 37.58
C SER A 335 21.08 -52.40 38.82
N ARG A 336 20.22 -51.74 39.59
CA ARG A 336 20.43 -51.63 41.04
C ARG A 336 19.15 -51.26 41.81
N ASP A 337 18.86 -52.14 42.76
CA ASP A 337 18.09 -51.97 44.00
C ASP A 337 16.58 -52.25 44.00
N GLU A 338 16.29 -53.55 44.19
CA GLU A 338 15.24 -54.04 45.08
C GLU A 338 15.51 -53.61 46.55
N ARG A 339 14.51 -53.05 47.25
CA ARG A 339 13.85 -53.69 48.42
C ARG A 339 13.01 -52.72 49.27
N ALA A 340 11.85 -53.26 49.66
CA ALA A 340 11.10 -53.07 50.90
C ALA A 340 10.22 -51.81 51.12
N ALA A 341 8.90 -52.05 51.18
CA ALA A 341 7.89 -51.21 51.83
C ALA A 341 8.03 -51.27 53.37
N PRO A 342 7.40 -50.35 54.15
CA PRO A 342 6.03 -50.63 54.61
C PRO A 342 5.08 -49.41 54.73
N ARG A 343 3.84 -49.76 55.09
CA ARG A 343 2.56 -49.02 55.17
C ARG A 343 2.39 -48.12 56.43
N PRO A 344 1.27 -47.35 56.55
CA PRO A 344 1.14 -46.11 57.33
C PRO A 344 0.52 -46.28 58.73
N THR A 345 0.65 -45.24 59.57
CA THR A 345 -0.16 -45.07 60.79
C THR A 345 -0.41 -43.59 61.11
N ALA A 346 -1.66 -43.28 61.45
CA ALA A 346 -2.18 -41.97 61.90
C ALA A 346 -1.93 -41.71 63.41
N VAL A 347 -2.14 -40.45 63.87
CA VAL A 347 -2.93 -40.02 65.07
C VAL A 347 -2.78 -38.49 65.33
N PRO A 348 -3.76 -37.81 65.99
CA PRO A 348 -4.17 -36.40 65.77
C PRO A 348 -4.24 -35.47 67.02
N GLY A 349 -4.76 -34.22 66.87
CA GLY A 349 -5.30 -33.35 67.95
C GLY A 349 -5.34 -31.83 67.61
N ILE A 350 -6.49 -31.17 67.29
CA ILE A 350 -7.54 -30.51 68.12
C ILE A 350 -7.15 -29.09 68.60
N SER A 351 -7.70 -27.98 68.04
CA SER A 351 -8.94 -27.19 68.38
C SER A 351 -8.57 -25.85 69.09
N GLN A 352 -9.15 -24.66 68.85
CA GLN A 352 -10.54 -24.23 69.05
C GLN A 352 -10.90 -22.90 68.31
N ARG A 353 -12.18 -22.53 68.49
CA ARG A 353 -13.15 -21.74 67.70
C ARG A 353 -13.50 -20.39 68.42
N PRO A 354 -14.61 -19.64 68.12
CA PRO A 354 -14.62 -18.16 67.99
C PRO A 354 -15.67 -17.43 68.89
N GLY A 355 -15.87 -16.12 68.68
CA GLY A 355 -17.05 -15.33 69.11
C GLY A 355 -16.84 -13.82 68.98
N SER A 356 -17.44 -13.13 68.00
CA SER A 356 -18.75 -12.41 68.04
C SER A 356 -18.73 -11.05 68.74
N GLY A 357 -19.03 -9.97 68.00
CA GLY A 357 -19.29 -8.62 68.54
C GLY A 357 -19.58 -7.61 67.43
N ARG A 358 -20.64 -6.79 67.56
CA ARG A 358 -21.47 -6.19 66.49
C ARG A 358 -21.36 -4.65 66.40
N GLN A 359 -21.26 -4.11 65.16
CA GLN A 359 -21.70 -2.79 64.58
C GLN A 359 -21.25 -1.44 65.20
N PRO A 360 -21.44 -0.25 64.55
CA PRO A 360 -22.09 0.11 63.26
C PRO A 360 -21.34 1.10 62.30
N HIS A 361 -21.92 1.25 61.10
CA HIS A 361 -21.74 2.16 59.93
C HIS A 361 -21.91 3.69 60.23
N PRO A 362 -21.54 4.68 59.34
CA PRO A 362 -22.05 4.81 57.94
C PRO A 362 -21.26 5.53 56.79
N HIS A 363 -21.71 5.22 55.55
CA HIS A 363 -21.81 5.95 54.25
C HIS A 363 -20.54 6.47 53.52
N ALA A 364 -20.38 6.43 52.17
CA ALA A 364 -21.30 6.29 51.03
C ALA A 364 -20.58 5.81 49.71
N SER A 365 -21.38 5.18 48.82
CA SER A 365 -21.48 5.24 47.33
C SER A 365 -20.24 5.19 46.40
N ASP A 366 -20.25 4.58 45.21
CA ASP A 366 -21.28 3.92 44.38
C ASP A 366 -20.59 3.01 43.34
N THR A 367 -21.34 2.01 42.84
CA THR A 367 -20.93 0.93 41.94
C THR A 367 -21.46 1.16 40.52
N LEU A 368 -20.72 0.74 39.49
CA LEU A 368 -21.23 0.51 38.14
C LEU A 368 -20.77 -0.86 37.65
N ASP A 369 -21.76 -1.69 37.32
CA ASP A 369 -21.66 -3.08 36.89
C ASP A 369 -21.87 -3.21 35.37
N ALA A 370 -21.48 -4.38 34.86
CA ALA A 370 -21.26 -4.73 33.46
C ALA A 370 -22.51 -4.81 32.53
N ILE A 371 -22.26 -4.71 31.21
CA ILE A 371 -23.21 -4.91 30.10
C ILE A 371 -23.04 -6.32 29.48
N PRO A 372 -24.12 -7.06 29.15
CA PRO A 372 -24.05 -8.26 28.31
C PRO A 372 -24.54 -8.08 26.86
N LEU A 373 -24.13 -9.01 26.00
CA LEU A 373 -24.45 -9.20 24.58
C LEU A 373 -25.95 -9.21 24.24
N ALA A 374 -26.31 -8.78 23.02
CA ALA A 374 -27.56 -9.14 22.35
C ALA A 374 -27.42 -9.38 20.84
N THR A 375 -28.21 -10.37 20.40
CA THR A 375 -28.35 -11.02 19.10
C THR A 375 -29.27 -10.23 18.15
N PHE A 376 -29.01 -10.27 16.83
CA PHE A 376 -29.86 -9.69 15.78
C PHE A 376 -31.05 -10.60 15.36
N PRO A 377 -32.17 -10.01 14.88
CA PRO A 377 -33.07 -10.64 13.93
C PRO A 377 -33.19 -9.87 12.58
N PRO A 378 -33.71 -10.50 11.50
CA PRO A 378 -33.70 -9.95 10.14
C PRO A 378 -35.04 -9.33 9.68
N GLY A 379 -34.96 -8.35 8.77
CA GLY A 379 -36.00 -8.00 7.79
C GLY A 379 -37.07 -6.97 8.19
N ALA A 380 -36.91 -5.72 7.73
CA ALA A 380 -38.02 -4.79 7.51
C ALA A 380 -37.68 -3.78 6.39
N GLN A 381 -38.61 -3.60 5.47
CA GLN A 381 -38.61 -2.61 4.40
C GLN A 381 -39.22 -1.27 4.88
N MET A 382 -38.91 -0.20 4.15
CA MET A 382 -39.51 1.15 4.12
C MET A 382 -38.87 2.26 4.98
N SER A 383 -38.15 3.12 4.25
CA SER A 383 -38.42 4.57 4.05
C SER A 383 -38.82 5.40 5.27
N SER A 384 -37.88 6.24 5.73
CA SER A 384 -38.12 7.33 6.68
C SER A 384 -37.60 8.66 6.10
N ALA A 385 -38.45 9.36 5.35
CA ALA A 385 -38.28 10.78 5.03
C ALA A 385 -39.16 11.61 5.97
N PRO A 386 -38.64 12.67 6.62
CA PRO A 386 -39.46 13.54 7.48
C PRO A 386 -40.28 14.55 6.66
N PRO A 387 -41.46 14.98 7.15
CA PRO A 387 -42.37 15.85 6.39
C PRO A 387 -42.09 17.35 6.62
N GLY A 388 -42.31 18.14 5.56
CA GLY A 388 -42.91 19.47 5.69
C GLY A 388 -41.98 20.69 5.57
N TYR A 389 -41.82 21.20 4.35
CA TYR A 389 -41.85 22.66 4.14
C TYR A 389 -42.39 22.97 2.74
N ARG A 390 -43.62 23.50 2.67
CA ARG A 390 -44.21 24.07 1.44
C ARG A 390 -43.64 25.48 1.24
N SER A 391 -43.05 25.75 0.08
CA SER A 391 -42.78 27.11 -0.39
C SER A 391 -43.77 27.53 -1.48
N PRO A 392 -44.10 28.82 -1.60
CA PRO A 392 -45.21 29.33 -2.41
C PRO A 392 -44.87 29.47 -3.91
N ILE A 393 -45.91 29.28 -4.73
CA ILE A 393 -45.91 29.43 -6.19
C ILE A 393 -45.80 30.92 -6.57
N PRO A 394 -44.94 31.34 -7.53
CA PRO A 394 -44.95 32.70 -8.05
C PRO A 394 -46.08 32.88 -9.08
N LYS A 395 -46.86 33.95 -8.92
CA LYS A 395 -47.90 34.38 -9.87
C LYS A 395 -47.26 34.89 -11.18
N ALA A 396 -47.79 34.42 -12.30
CA ALA A 396 -47.44 34.87 -13.65
C ALA A 396 -47.78 36.35 -13.86
N ARG A 397 -46.84 37.12 -14.43
CA ARG A 397 -47.06 38.48 -14.95
C ARG A 397 -47.74 38.40 -16.31
N THR A 398 -48.92 39.01 -16.40
CA THR A 398 -49.61 39.38 -17.63
C THR A 398 -48.86 40.50 -18.36
N ALA A 399 -48.70 40.35 -19.67
CA ALA A 399 -48.22 41.37 -20.60
C ALA A 399 -49.28 42.47 -20.82
N PRO A 400 -48.91 43.71 -21.16
CA PRO A 400 -49.85 44.69 -21.67
C PRO A 400 -49.95 44.62 -23.19
N ALA A 401 -51.17 44.80 -23.69
CA ALA A 401 -51.47 45.09 -25.09
C ALA A 401 -51.84 46.58 -25.23
N ARG A 402 -51.40 47.14 -26.36
CA ARG A 402 -51.56 48.50 -26.91
C ARG A 402 -50.59 49.57 -26.43
#